data_AF-A0A811L133-F1
#
_entry.id   AF-A0A811L133-F1
#
_cell.length_a   1.000
_cell.length_b   1.000
_cell.length_c   1.000
_cell.angle_alpha   90.00
_cell.angle_beta   90.00
_cell.angle_gamma   90.00
#
_symmetry.space_group_name_H-M   'P 1'
#
loop_
_entity.id
_entity.type
_entity.pdbx_description
1 polymer ?
#
loop_
_entity_poly.entity_id
_entity_poly.type
_entity_poly.pdbx_seq_one_letter_code
_entity_poly.pdbx_strand_id
1 'polypeptide(L)'
;MGSEFSKQTLKPQAEKHIAITIERPDVLTLMDFDGEEGIVYKTLTENWMDEVTSCQQTLYFYCFLLAKKPFNVPILMSINNTEYIRNAVRARHSFCDVLSKLDDLGVKLLTTAYFGKTFTRTTLVLQRDVYNTTSESYSTRNVDELYICVAIRSNNAIIIPATAGLCRFPISWIQNEFGQMIVKADINDDFVDFTFKDDLFSAYSITYENMIHGKRMFLGLIRQLAQRGYEYVAPISIKGCTRNDTFYFKMIRQPVEKDKTYFFISPEEKNRLRLYETPPIIAEFIKKTISRLVLKEVKRPYLGCTEIIFAGQPFMCNDRTLLLTQIDMLEIIESLRKNGFKLVGHLQTTLNVNEKAVMLFESTNEKPVPIFAISFQGADVLQVLKAPIRVVTLIREAICNVWQKAIQEESIILNGTAFKLKGRPFAARDTSIDCQHGLHMLIFIIEKLSEVGWKFKIALDVGSRATSDSEIGFLEDGIMMIFEANLSSGNGEGKVYGVG
;
A
#
# COMPACT_ATOMS: atom_id res chain seq x y z
N MET A 1 55.44 13.18 6.84
CA MET A 1 54.21 13.18 7.68
C MET A 1 53.03 13.16 6.73
N GLY A 2 52.56 11.96 6.36
CA GLY A 2 51.32 11.78 5.61
C GLY A 2 50.22 11.43 6.60
N SER A 3 49.21 12.28 6.74
CA SER A 3 48.05 12.01 7.58
C SER A 3 47.13 11.03 6.84
N GLU A 4 47.20 9.75 7.20
CA GLU A 4 46.15 8.78 6.92
C GLU A 4 44.86 9.25 7.61
N PHE A 5 44.02 9.99 6.89
CA PHE A 5 42.62 10.15 7.28
C PHE A 5 41.97 8.77 7.14
N SER A 6 41.86 8.05 8.27
CA SER A 6 41.03 6.86 8.34
C SER A 6 39.61 7.27 7.92
N LYS A 7 39.18 6.78 6.76
CA LYS A 7 37.78 6.88 6.35
C LYS A 7 37.00 6.02 7.35
N GLN A 8 36.48 6.65 8.40
CA GLN A 8 35.47 6.03 9.24
C GLN A 8 34.34 5.60 8.31
N THR A 9 34.23 4.29 8.13
CA THR A 9 33.14 3.65 7.40
C THR A 9 31.84 4.00 8.11
N LEU A 10 31.12 4.98 7.56
CA LEU A 10 29.74 5.27 7.94
C LEU A 10 28.93 3.99 7.76
N LYS A 11 28.50 3.39 8.88
CA LYS A 11 27.54 2.29 8.87
C LYS A 11 26.28 2.75 8.15
N PRO A 12 25.61 1.88 7.37
CA PRO A 12 24.30 2.22 6.79
C PRO A 12 23.40 2.77 7.89
N GLN A 13 22.77 3.91 7.60
CA GLN A 13 21.93 4.62 8.56
C GLN A 13 20.73 3.73 8.92
N ALA A 14 20.55 3.45 10.21
CA ALA A 14 19.42 2.66 10.67
C ALA A 14 18.12 3.44 10.43
N GLU A 15 17.21 2.86 9.64
CA GLU A 15 15.86 3.39 9.44
C GLU A 15 14.95 2.83 10.54
N LYS A 16 14.20 3.70 11.22
CA LYS A 16 13.16 3.25 12.17
C LYS A 16 11.82 3.15 11.46
N HIS A 17 11.05 2.12 11.77
CA HIS A 17 9.75 1.88 11.17
C HIS A 17 8.64 1.99 12.22
N ILE A 18 7.56 2.65 11.84
CA ILE A 18 6.42 2.96 12.71
C ILE A 18 5.17 2.40 12.04
N ALA A 19 4.24 1.88 12.83
CA ALA A 19 2.95 1.45 12.31
C ALA A 19 1.82 2.26 12.94
N ILE A 20 0.95 2.81 12.09
CA ILE A 20 -0.30 3.42 12.52
C ILE A 20 -1.45 2.60 11.96
N THR A 21 -2.34 2.13 12.83
CA THR A 21 -3.49 1.33 12.43
C THR A 21 -4.77 2.07 12.77
N ILE A 22 -5.59 2.36 11.77
CA ILE A 22 -6.96 2.86 11.99
C ILE A 22 -7.80 1.64 12.38
N GLU A 23 -8.12 1.48 13.66
CA GLU A 23 -8.79 0.27 14.17
C GLU A 23 -10.30 0.30 14.02
N ARG A 24 -10.85 1.49 14.22
CA ARG A 24 -12.26 1.84 14.20
C ARG A 24 -12.40 3.28 13.69
N PRO A 25 -13.61 3.69 13.30
CA PRO A 25 -13.98 5.08 13.08
C PRO A 25 -13.43 6.15 14.05
N ASP A 26 -13.09 5.75 15.26
CA ASP A 26 -12.67 6.60 16.36
C ASP A 26 -11.43 6.08 17.08
N VAL A 27 -10.79 5.00 16.63
CA VAL A 27 -9.61 4.44 17.30
C VAL A 27 -8.43 4.37 16.36
N LEU A 28 -7.33 4.99 16.79
CA LEU A 28 -6.03 4.89 16.16
C LEU A 28 -5.07 4.15 17.10
N THR A 29 -4.44 3.09 16.60
CA THR A 29 -3.37 2.39 17.31
C THR A 29 -2.04 2.79 16.70
N LEU A 30 -1.19 3.43 17.50
CA LEU A 30 0.19 3.74 17.16
C LEU A 30 1.10 2.68 17.75
N MET A 31 2.02 2.19 16.93
CA MET A 31 3.15 1.41 17.33
C MET A 31 4.43 2.16 16.96
N ASP A 32 5.09 2.72 17.98
CA ASP A 32 6.33 3.48 17.86
C ASP A 32 7.32 2.98 18.93
N PHE A 33 8.53 2.60 18.52
CA PHE A 33 9.57 2.13 19.43
C PHE A 33 10.06 3.22 20.39
N ASP A 34 9.85 4.50 20.05
CA ASP A 34 10.25 5.62 20.88
C ASP A 34 9.21 5.96 21.98
N GLY A 35 8.08 5.25 22.04
CA GLY A 35 7.10 5.41 23.12
C GLY A 35 6.44 6.79 23.15
N GLU A 36 6.17 7.32 24.35
CA GLU A 36 5.61 8.66 24.58
C GLU A 36 6.57 9.78 24.15
N GLU A 37 7.87 9.47 24.12
CA GLU A 37 8.90 10.40 23.65
C GLU A 37 8.99 10.45 22.12
N GLY A 38 8.30 9.52 21.44
CA GLY A 38 8.24 9.39 19.99
C GLY A 38 7.64 10.61 19.31
N ILE A 39 8.29 11.03 18.23
CA ILE A 39 7.87 12.21 17.45
C ILE A 39 6.47 12.04 16.88
N VAL A 40 6.09 10.81 16.52
CA VAL A 40 4.76 10.50 15.97
C VAL A 40 3.71 10.57 17.08
N TYR A 41 4.01 10.02 18.27
CA TYR A 41 3.13 10.15 19.44
C TYR A 41 2.86 11.63 19.75
N LYS A 42 3.92 12.43 19.90
CA LYS A 42 3.82 13.88 20.19
C LYS A 42 3.07 14.64 19.09
N THR A 43 3.31 14.32 17.83
CA THR A 43 2.61 14.96 16.71
C THR A 43 1.12 14.64 16.73
N LEU A 44 0.75 13.37 16.95
CA LEU A 44 -0.65 12.97 17.01
C LEU A 44 -1.36 13.60 18.21
N THR A 45 -0.70 13.65 19.37
CA THR A 45 -1.28 14.34 20.53
C THR A 45 -1.39 15.84 20.25
N GLU A 46 -0.32 16.57 19.94
CA GLU A 46 -0.37 18.02 19.74
C GLU A 46 -1.40 18.48 18.70
N ASN A 47 -1.59 17.71 17.62
CA ASN A 47 -2.47 18.12 16.51
C ASN A 47 -3.91 17.64 16.65
N TRP A 48 -4.16 16.61 17.45
CA TRP A 48 -5.50 16.08 17.70
C TRP A 48 -5.88 16.12 19.19
N MET A 49 -5.16 16.83 20.06
CA MET A 49 -5.39 16.82 21.52
C MET A 49 -6.81 17.22 21.90
N ASP A 50 -7.39 18.21 21.22
CA ASP A 50 -8.78 18.63 21.43
C ASP A 50 -9.80 17.57 20.98
N GLU A 51 -9.36 16.62 20.16
CA GLU A 51 -10.13 15.48 19.70
C GLU A 51 -9.80 14.20 20.48
N VAL A 52 -8.67 14.05 21.17
CA VAL A 52 -8.36 12.82 21.92
C VAL A 52 -9.17 12.78 23.22
N THR A 53 -10.15 11.87 23.28
CA THR A 53 -10.98 11.63 24.47
C THR A 53 -10.34 10.70 25.49
N SER A 54 -9.54 9.74 25.04
CA SER A 54 -8.74 8.87 25.91
C SER A 54 -7.55 8.31 25.14
N CYS A 55 -6.47 8.03 25.87
CA CYS A 55 -5.30 7.32 25.36
C CYS A 55 -5.01 6.16 26.32
N GLN A 56 -4.86 4.95 25.78
CA GLN A 56 -4.50 3.75 26.55
C GLN A 56 -3.19 3.18 26.02
N GLN A 57 -2.24 2.93 26.92
CA GLN A 57 -1.02 2.21 26.59
C GLN A 57 -1.20 0.71 26.84
N THR A 58 -0.89 -0.13 25.86
CA THR A 58 -0.89 -1.59 26.02
C THR A 58 0.42 -2.15 25.47
N LEU A 59 1.31 -2.60 26.35
CA LEU A 59 2.65 -3.15 26.02
C LEU A 59 3.50 -2.19 25.18
N TYR A 60 3.38 -2.26 23.85
CA TYR A 60 4.14 -1.49 22.85
C TYR A 60 3.24 -0.57 21.98
N PHE A 61 1.98 -0.40 22.37
CA PHE A 61 0.97 0.32 21.59
C PHE A 61 0.37 1.48 22.38
N TYR A 62 0.05 2.55 21.67
CA TYR A 62 -0.84 3.62 22.13
C TYR A 62 -2.14 3.58 21.35
N CYS A 63 -3.25 3.41 22.05
CA CYS A 63 -4.59 3.44 21.48
C CYS A 63 -5.22 4.80 21.79
N PHE A 64 -5.39 5.64 20.77
CA PHE A 64 -6.04 6.93 20.85
C PHE A 64 -7.53 6.79 20.50
N LEU A 65 -8.41 7.27 21.37
CA LEU A 65 -9.85 7.39 21.11
C LEU A 65 -10.17 8.83 20.73
N LEU A 66 -10.64 9.05 19.51
CA LEU A 66 -10.95 10.37 18.96
C LEU A 66 -12.44 10.74 19.15
N ALA A 67 -12.68 11.98 19.54
CA ALA A 67 -13.98 12.61 19.74
C ALA A 67 -14.72 12.70 18.41
N LYS A 68 -16.05 12.66 18.46
CA LYS A 68 -16.93 12.84 17.28
C LYS A 68 -16.71 11.81 16.16
N LYS A 69 -15.84 10.82 16.37
CA LYS A 69 -15.55 9.70 15.47
C LYS A 69 -15.22 10.21 14.06
N PRO A 70 -14.05 10.86 13.86
CA PRO A 70 -13.72 11.55 12.62
C PRO A 70 -13.66 10.62 11.41
N PHE A 71 -13.46 9.31 11.63
CA PHE A 71 -13.48 8.29 10.60
C PHE A 71 -14.80 7.49 10.57
N ASN A 72 -15.86 7.95 11.25
CA ASN A 72 -17.18 7.33 11.20
C ASN A 72 -17.91 7.78 9.95
N VAL A 73 -17.84 6.91 8.95
CA VAL A 73 -18.43 7.16 7.66
C VAL A 73 -19.58 6.15 7.50
N PRO A 74 -20.83 6.47 7.91
CA PRO A 74 -21.98 5.58 7.83
C PRO A 74 -22.05 4.76 6.55
N ILE A 75 -22.29 3.46 6.75
CA ILE A 75 -22.45 2.44 5.72
C ILE A 75 -23.61 2.87 4.81
N LEU A 76 -23.28 3.28 3.57
CA LEU A 76 -24.12 3.33 2.35
C LEU A 76 -25.53 3.99 2.40
N MET A 77 -26.06 4.40 3.56
CA MET A 77 -27.45 4.87 3.70
C MET A 77 -27.58 6.39 3.81
N SER A 78 -26.48 7.13 3.97
CA SER A 78 -26.45 8.60 3.99
C SER A 78 -25.69 9.21 2.81
N ILE A 79 -25.56 8.47 1.69
CA ILE A 79 -24.68 8.78 0.56
C ILE A 79 -24.90 10.20 -0.01
N ASN A 80 -26.12 10.74 0.09
CA ASN A 80 -26.48 12.04 -0.48
C ASN A 80 -26.69 13.16 0.55
N ASN A 81 -26.33 12.95 1.82
CA ASN A 81 -26.39 14.03 2.82
C ASN A 81 -25.17 14.95 2.67
N THR A 82 -25.39 16.22 2.32
CA THR A 82 -24.32 17.20 2.09
C THR A 82 -23.44 17.44 3.32
N GLU A 83 -24.02 17.51 4.52
CA GLU A 83 -23.26 17.70 5.76
C GLU A 83 -22.32 16.52 6.02
N TYR A 84 -22.80 15.32 5.76
CA TYR A 84 -22.00 14.11 5.85
C TYR A 84 -20.83 14.11 4.86
N ILE A 85 -21.07 14.49 3.61
CA ILE A 85 -20.02 14.62 2.59
C ILE A 85 -18.96 15.62 3.06
N ARG A 86 -19.38 16.80 3.56
CA ARG A 86 -18.45 17.80 4.11
C ARG A 86 -17.62 17.26 5.26
N ASN A 87 -18.23 16.55 6.22
CA ASN A 87 -17.50 15.98 7.34
C ASN A 87 -16.47 14.93 6.87
N ALA A 88 -16.84 14.08 5.90
CA ALA A 88 -15.93 13.10 5.33
C ALA A 88 -14.77 13.75 4.54
N VAL A 89 -15.00 14.89 3.88
CA VAL A 89 -13.94 15.67 3.23
C VAL A 89 -13.01 16.30 4.25
N ARG A 90 -13.57 16.91 5.31
CA ARG A 90 -12.79 17.50 6.41
C ARG A 90 -11.87 16.46 7.05
N ALA A 91 -12.38 15.27 7.37
CA ALA A 91 -11.55 14.20 7.93
C ALA A 91 -10.37 13.80 7.04
N ARG A 92 -10.57 13.79 5.71
CA ARG A 92 -9.50 13.52 4.74
C ARG A 92 -8.47 14.65 4.64
N HIS A 93 -8.92 15.90 4.71
CA HIS A 93 -8.03 17.06 4.73
C HIS A 93 -7.19 17.04 6.02
N SER A 94 -7.82 16.84 7.18
CA SER A 94 -7.10 16.68 8.45
C SER A 94 -6.07 15.55 8.40
N PHE A 95 -6.36 14.47 7.67
CA PHE A 95 -5.40 13.40 7.47
C PHE A 95 -4.22 13.80 6.54
N CYS A 96 -4.47 14.60 5.50
CA CYS A 96 -3.42 15.21 4.69
C CYS A 96 -2.52 16.11 5.54
N ASP A 97 -3.08 16.87 6.48
CA ASP A 97 -2.32 17.73 7.39
C ASP A 97 -1.43 16.91 8.32
N VAL A 98 -1.93 15.79 8.85
CA VAL A 98 -1.12 14.87 9.66
C VAL A 98 0.00 14.26 8.84
N LEU A 99 -0.26 13.78 7.63
CA LEU A 99 0.80 13.25 6.76
C LEU A 99 1.84 14.32 6.43
N SER A 100 1.42 15.57 6.23
CA SER A 100 2.32 16.69 5.95
C SER A 100 3.24 16.95 7.15
N LYS A 101 2.69 17.02 8.35
CA LYS A 101 3.46 17.21 9.60
C LYS A 101 4.42 16.07 9.86
N LEU A 102 3.99 14.82 9.62
CA LEU A 102 4.88 13.67 9.75
C LEU A 102 6.05 13.76 8.75
N ASP A 103 5.79 14.17 7.51
CA ASP A 103 6.84 14.34 6.51
C ASP A 103 7.83 15.46 6.87
N ASP A 104 7.34 16.59 7.40
CA ASP A 104 8.16 17.69 7.92
C ASP A 104 9.10 17.23 9.05
N LEU A 105 8.66 16.21 9.81
CA LEU A 105 9.42 15.59 10.89
C LEU A 105 10.29 14.41 10.42
N GLY A 106 10.43 14.24 9.10
CA GLY A 106 11.25 13.19 8.48
C GLY A 106 10.62 11.79 8.55
N VAL A 107 9.32 11.70 8.82
CA VAL A 107 8.53 10.45 8.89
C VAL A 107 7.70 10.30 7.62
N LYS A 108 8.13 9.41 6.73
CA LYS A 108 7.54 9.19 5.41
C LYS A 108 6.61 7.99 5.41
N LEU A 109 5.40 8.14 4.87
CA LEU A 109 4.53 7.01 4.57
C LEU A 109 5.14 6.17 3.43
N LEU A 110 5.45 4.89 3.69
CA LEU A 110 5.99 3.98 2.67
C LEU A 110 4.90 3.28 1.88
N THR A 111 3.97 2.66 2.60
CA THR A 111 2.89 1.91 2.01
C THR A 111 1.78 1.77 3.04
N THR A 112 0.64 1.35 2.55
CA THR A 112 -0.39 0.75 3.38
C THR A 112 -0.46 -0.75 3.17
N ALA A 113 -1.02 -1.44 4.15
CA ALA A 113 -1.24 -2.88 4.11
C ALA A 113 -2.40 -3.26 5.02
N TYR A 114 -2.98 -4.43 4.75
CA TYR A 114 -4.00 -5.05 5.59
C TYR A 114 -3.42 -6.28 6.30
N PHE A 115 -2.54 -6.10 7.30
CA PHE A 115 -1.80 -7.21 7.96
C PHE A 115 -2.65 -8.09 8.90
N GLY A 116 -3.86 -8.44 8.50
CA GLY A 116 -4.85 -9.17 9.30
C GLY A 116 -5.97 -8.24 9.78
N LYS A 117 -7.19 -8.79 9.84
CA LYS A 117 -8.50 -8.18 10.14
C LYS A 117 -9.31 -7.78 8.90
N THR A 118 -10.44 -8.47 8.70
CA THR A 118 -11.48 -8.08 7.76
C THR A 118 -12.13 -6.75 8.19
N PHE A 119 -12.39 -5.92 7.18
CA PHE A 119 -13.24 -4.73 7.17
C PHE A 119 -12.76 -3.41 7.77
N THR A 120 -11.74 -3.29 8.61
CA THR A 120 -11.54 -1.99 9.31
C THR A 120 -10.14 -1.39 9.30
N ARG A 121 -9.07 -2.10 8.90
CA ARG A 121 -7.73 -1.69 9.36
C ARG A 121 -6.71 -1.54 8.26
N THR A 122 -6.65 -0.35 7.67
CA THR A 122 -5.46 0.06 6.95
C THR A 122 -4.34 0.28 7.97
N THR A 123 -3.30 -0.54 7.87
CA THR A 123 -2.03 -0.31 8.58
C THR A 123 -1.15 0.54 7.69
N LEU A 124 -0.79 1.72 8.18
CA LEU A 124 0.18 2.62 7.59
C LEU A 124 1.55 2.20 8.09
N VAL A 125 2.46 1.88 7.18
CA VAL A 125 3.87 1.65 7.53
C VAL A 125 4.65 2.89 7.18
N LEU A 126 5.21 3.54 8.19
CA LEU A 126 5.98 4.76 8.05
C LEU A 126 7.46 4.48 8.31
N GLN A 127 8.32 5.23 7.63
CA GLN A 127 9.77 5.20 7.77
C GLN A 127 10.24 6.54 8.29
N ARG A 128 10.96 6.54 9.41
CA ARG A 128 11.61 7.72 9.97
C ARG A 128 13.08 7.75 9.58
N ASP A 129 13.51 8.87 9.02
CA ASP A 129 14.92 9.19 8.80
C ASP A 129 15.53 9.71 10.12
N VAL A 130 16.39 8.91 10.74
CA VAL A 130 16.92 9.18 12.10
C VAL A 130 17.86 10.39 12.15
N TYR A 131 18.42 10.82 11.01
CA TYR A 131 19.46 11.86 10.97
C TYR A 131 19.04 13.15 10.27
N ASN A 132 17.82 13.22 9.72
CA ASN A 132 17.34 14.37 8.96
C ASN A 132 16.53 15.37 9.79
N THR A 133 16.79 15.45 11.09
CA THR A 133 16.14 16.39 12.03
C THR A 133 16.58 17.85 11.83
N THR A 134 17.53 18.12 10.93
CA THR A 134 18.15 19.43 10.74
C THR A 134 18.19 19.92 9.30
N SER A 135 17.45 19.29 8.37
CA SER A 135 17.26 19.87 7.04
C SER A 135 16.37 21.12 7.12
N GLU A 136 16.99 22.25 7.47
CA GLU A 136 16.48 23.62 7.32
C GLU A 136 16.10 23.98 5.86
N SER A 137 16.13 23.02 4.92
CA SER A 137 15.87 23.24 3.49
C SER A 137 14.38 23.16 3.10
N TYR A 138 13.49 22.73 3.98
CA TYR A 138 12.04 22.86 3.74
C TYR A 138 11.57 24.23 4.18
N SER A 139 11.85 25.24 3.35
CA SER A 139 11.26 26.57 3.49
C SER A 139 9.73 26.45 3.59
N THR A 140 9.21 26.89 4.73
CA THR A 140 7.83 26.89 5.26
C THR A 140 6.80 27.69 4.44
N ARG A 141 7.08 28.01 3.18
CA ARG A 141 6.07 28.63 2.31
C ARG A 141 5.20 27.54 1.68
N ASN A 142 3.96 27.49 2.17
CA ASN A 142 2.82 26.60 1.87
C ASN A 142 2.97 25.13 2.33
N VAL A 143 2.79 24.90 3.63
CA VAL A 143 2.54 23.56 4.22
C VAL A 143 1.17 23.02 3.76
N ASP A 144 0.22 23.92 3.47
CA ASP A 144 -1.19 23.61 3.16
C ASP A 144 -1.42 22.81 1.84
N GLU A 145 -0.36 22.47 1.10
CA GLU A 145 -0.46 21.88 -0.24
C GLU A 145 0.45 20.66 -0.46
N LEU A 146 1.11 20.15 0.60
CA LEU A 146 2.05 19.05 0.48
C LEU A 146 1.36 17.73 0.12
N TYR A 147 0.16 17.49 0.65
CA TYR A 147 -0.65 16.30 0.35
C TYR A 147 -2.01 16.70 -0.18
N ILE A 148 -2.50 15.92 -1.15
CA ILE A 148 -3.88 15.94 -1.61
C ILE A 148 -4.42 14.52 -1.63
N CYS A 149 -5.74 14.37 -1.57
CA CYS A 149 -6.38 13.07 -1.66
C CYS A 149 -7.48 13.02 -2.72
N VAL A 150 -7.73 11.87 -3.33
CA VAL A 150 -8.94 11.61 -4.13
C VAL A 150 -9.72 10.49 -3.46
N ALA A 151 -11.03 10.59 -3.33
CA ALA A 151 -11.80 9.60 -2.58
C ALA A 151 -12.99 9.02 -3.35
N ILE A 152 -13.21 7.72 -3.21
CA ILE A 152 -14.44 7.05 -3.65
C ILE A 152 -15.53 7.34 -2.61
N ARG A 153 -16.53 8.11 -3.03
CA ARG A 153 -17.66 8.48 -2.17
C ARG A 153 -18.68 7.34 -2.09
N SER A 154 -19.08 6.81 -3.23
CA SER A 154 -20.08 5.76 -3.40
C SER A 154 -19.71 4.85 -4.59
N ASN A 155 -20.56 3.87 -4.90
CA ASN A 155 -20.39 2.98 -6.05
C ASN A 155 -20.26 3.70 -7.40
N ASN A 156 -20.73 4.95 -7.50
CA ASN A 156 -20.76 5.72 -8.73
C ASN A 156 -20.29 7.16 -8.54
N ALA A 157 -19.50 7.45 -7.49
CA ALA A 157 -19.06 8.81 -7.26
C ALA A 157 -17.69 8.93 -6.62
N ILE A 158 -16.98 10.00 -7.00
CA ILE A 158 -15.69 10.38 -6.43
C ILE A 158 -15.73 11.82 -5.94
N ILE A 159 -14.91 12.10 -4.93
CA ILE A 159 -14.65 13.44 -4.44
C ILE A 159 -13.19 13.78 -4.71
N ILE A 160 -12.98 14.98 -5.24
CA ILE A 160 -11.67 15.59 -5.44
C ILE A 160 -11.67 16.91 -4.68
N PRO A 161 -10.80 17.12 -3.68
CA PRO A 161 -10.59 18.40 -3.03
C PRO A 161 -10.43 19.52 -4.06
N ALA A 162 -10.97 20.71 -3.78
CA ALA A 162 -11.03 21.84 -4.70
C ALA A 162 -10.20 23.01 -4.19
N THR A 163 -8.97 22.76 -3.72
CA THR A 163 -8.07 23.87 -3.36
C THR A 163 -7.79 24.72 -4.61
N ALA A 164 -7.97 26.04 -4.47
CA ALA A 164 -8.30 26.97 -5.55
C ALA A 164 -7.30 27.04 -6.74
N GLY A 165 -6.06 26.55 -6.56
CA GLY A 165 -5.01 26.55 -7.58
C GLY A 165 -4.71 25.20 -8.24
N LEU A 166 -4.91 24.08 -7.56
CA LEU A 166 -4.28 22.79 -7.92
C LEU A 166 -5.23 21.84 -8.65
N CYS A 167 -6.51 21.85 -8.27
CA CYS A 167 -7.45 20.82 -8.72
C CYS A 167 -8.23 21.18 -9.98
N ARG A 168 -8.12 22.41 -10.50
CA ARG A 168 -8.80 22.83 -11.75
C ARG A 168 -8.48 21.89 -12.92
N PHE A 169 -7.25 21.40 -12.98
CA PHE A 169 -6.80 20.58 -14.09
C PHE A 169 -7.31 19.13 -14.03
N PRO A 170 -7.13 18.35 -12.94
CA PRO A 170 -7.77 17.04 -12.79
C PRO A 170 -9.29 17.08 -13.02
N ILE A 171 -9.96 18.12 -12.52
CA ILE A 171 -11.41 18.36 -12.71
C ILE A 171 -11.73 18.52 -14.19
N SER A 172 -11.04 19.43 -14.89
CA SER A 172 -11.27 19.67 -16.32
C SER A 172 -10.99 18.43 -17.17
N TRP A 173 -9.97 17.65 -16.80
CA TRP A 173 -9.65 16.40 -17.48
C TRP A 173 -10.75 15.35 -17.30
N ILE A 174 -11.27 15.17 -16.08
CA ILE A 174 -12.41 14.26 -15.84
C ILE A 174 -13.63 14.69 -16.65
N GLN A 175 -13.94 15.99 -16.65
CA GLN A 175 -15.08 16.52 -17.42
C GLN A 175 -14.92 16.27 -18.93
N ASN A 176 -13.70 16.38 -19.46
CA ASN A 176 -13.42 16.15 -20.87
C ASN A 176 -13.45 14.67 -21.24
N GLU A 177 -12.73 13.82 -20.51
CA GLU A 177 -12.59 12.40 -20.83
C GLU A 177 -13.84 11.58 -20.46
N PHE A 178 -14.49 11.89 -19.34
CA PHE A 178 -15.62 11.13 -18.80
C PHE A 178 -16.94 11.93 -18.83
N GLY A 179 -16.99 13.06 -19.54
CA GLY A 179 -18.16 13.95 -19.57
C GLY A 179 -19.48 13.27 -19.91
N GLN A 180 -19.45 12.30 -20.84
CA GLN A 180 -20.64 11.53 -21.22
C GLN A 180 -21.16 10.58 -20.13
N MET A 181 -20.30 10.24 -19.16
CA MET A 181 -20.63 9.38 -18.03
C MET A 181 -21.04 10.18 -16.79
N ILE A 182 -20.76 11.49 -16.74
CA ILE A 182 -21.05 12.34 -15.58
C ILE A 182 -22.53 12.77 -15.62
N VAL A 183 -23.26 12.43 -14.56
CA VAL A 183 -24.64 12.89 -14.33
C VAL A 183 -24.67 14.20 -13.57
N LYS A 184 -23.74 14.37 -12.62
CA LYS A 184 -23.68 15.52 -11.73
C LYS A 184 -22.24 15.86 -11.37
N ALA A 185 -21.91 17.15 -11.33
CA ALA A 185 -20.66 17.67 -10.80
C ALA A 185 -20.99 18.81 -9.83
N ASP A 186 -20.97 18.51 -8.53
CA ASP A 186 -21.22 19.50 -7.48
C ASP A 186 -19.91 20.17 -7.07
N ILE A 187 -19.75 21.43 -7.44
CA ILE A 187 -18.60 22.24 -7.05
C ILE A 187 -18.92 22.92 -5.72
N ASN A 188 -18.14 22.61 -4.70
CA ASN A 188 -18.17 23.24 -3.39
C ASN A 188 -16.86 24.01 -3.18
N ASP A 189 -16.81 24.86 -2.14
CA ASP A 189 -15.61 25.64 -1.81
C ASP A 189 -14.39 24.74 -1.53
N ASP A 190 -14.62 23.58 -0.92
CA ASP A 190 -13.54 22.68 -0.47
C ASP A 190 -13.31 21.47 -1.38
N PHE A 191 -14.28 21.11 -2.24
CA PHE A 191 -14.22 19.90 -3.08
C PHE A 191 -15.17 19.93 -4.28
N VAL A 192 -14.90 19.07 -5.26
CA VAL A 192 -15.81 18.70 -6.35
C VAL A 192 -16.24 17.25 -6.19
N ASP A 193 -17.54 17.02 -6.20
CA ASP A 193 -18.17 15.70 -6.17
C ASP A 193 -18.72 15.34 -7.55
N PHE A 194 -18.12 14.33 -8.17
CA PHE A 194 -18.56 13.80 -9.45
C PHE A 194 -19.43 12.58 -9.22
N THR A 195 -20.65 12.59 -9.75
CA THR A 195 -21.55 11.44 -9.79
C THR A 195 -21.69 10.95 -11.22
N PHE A 196 -21.45 9.66 -11.43
CA PHE A 196 -21.50 8.99 -12.71
C PHE A 196 -22.83 8.25 -12.91
N LYS A 197 -23.20 8.05 -14.16
CA LYS A 197 -24.40 7.31 -14.57
C LYS A 197 -24.36 5.87 -14.10
N ASP A 198 -23.18 5.27 -14.15
CA ASP A 198 -22.95 3.87 -13.90
C ASP A 198 -22.13 3.62 -12.64
N ASP A 199 -22.28 2.44 -12.06
CA ASP A 199 -21.58 1.98 -10.87
C ASP A 199 -20.11 1.63 -11.16
N LEU A 200 -19.24 2.64 -11.26
CA LEU A 200 -17.81 2.48 -11.57
C LEU A 200 -16.97 1.84 -10.44
N PHE A 201 -17.48 1.82 -9.22
CA PHE A 201 -16.75 1.43 -8.01
C PHE A 201 -17.52 0.39 -7.16
N SER A 202 -18.60 -0.18 -7.69
CA SER A 202 -19.46 -1.13 -6.95
C SER A 202 -18.71 -2.41 -6.57
N ALA A 203 -19.04 -2.93 -5.38
CA ALA A 203 -18.53 -4.21 -4.87
C ALA A 203 -19.12 -5.44 -5.59
N TYR A 204 -20.39 -5.37 -6.01
CA TYR A 204 -21.19 -6.55 -6.33
C TYR A 204 -21.77 -6.54 -7.75
N SER A 205 -21.99 -5.36 -8.32
CA SER A 205 -22.77 -5.17 -9.56
C SER A 205 -21.99 -4.47 -10.66
N ILE A 206 -20.66 -4.52 -10.61
CA ILE A 206 -19.83 -3.81 -11.58
C ILE A 206 -19.71 -4.58 -12.91
N THR A 207 -20.02 -3.90 -14.01
CA THR A 207 -19.78 -4.46 -15.35
C THR A 207 -18.29 -4.41 -15.68
N TYR A 208 -17.84 -5.29 -16.59
CA TYR A 208 -16.45 -5.29 -17.04
C TYR A 208 -16.01 -3.92 -17.58
N GLU A 209 -16.89 -3.24 -18.32
CA GLU A 209 -16.63 -1.93 -18.89
C GLU A 209 -16.53 -0.83 -17.81
N ASN A 210 -17.46 -0.80 -16.85
CA ASN A 210 -17.44 0.17 -15.76
C ASN A 210 -16.15 0.06 -14.92
N MET A 211 -15.72 -1.16 -14.66
CA MET A 211 -14.47 -1.44 -13.95
C MET A 211 -13.24 -0.95 -14.73
N ILE A 212 -13.21 -1.13 -16.06
CA ILE A 212 -12.14 -0.56 -16.89
C ILE A 212 -12.15 0.97 -16.81
N HIS A 213 -13.32 1.60 -16.93
CA HIS A 213 -13.45 3.06 -16.84
C HIS A 213 -12.99 3.59 -15.48
N GLY A 214 -13.38 2.96 -14.37
CA GLY A 214 -12.92 3.33 -13.03
C GLY A 214 -11.39 3.27 -12.90
N LYS A 215 -10.75 2.21 -13.39
CA LYS A 215 -9.28 2.07 -13.38
C LYS A 215 -8.59 3.09 -14.29
N ARG A 216 -9.09 3.30 -15.50
CA ARG A 216 -8.55 4.30 -16.42
C ARG A 216 -8.67 5.71 -15.85
N MET A 217 -9.75 6.00 -15.13
CA MET A 217 -9.93 7.26 -14.42
C MET A 217 -8.84 7.49 -13.38
N PHE A 218 -8.57 6.51 -12.51
CA PHE A 218 -7.48 6.62 -11.53
C PHE A 218 -6.10 6.72 -12.17
N LEU A 219 -5.84 5.93 -13.22
CA LEU A 219 -4.57 5.99 -13.94
C LEU A 219 -4.36 7.37 -14.58
N GLY A 220 -5.40 7.93 -15.18
CA GLY A 220 -5.36 9.27 -15.75
C GLY A 220 -5.17 10.34 -14.69
N LEU A 221 -5.86 10.25 -13.54
CA LEU A 221 -5.65 11.14 -12.39
C LEU A 221 -4.20 11.12 -11.92
N ILE A 222 -3.60 9.93 -11.74
CA ILE A 222 -2.19 9.79 -11.39
C ILE A 222 -1.30 10.52 -12.39
N ARG A 223 -1.54 10.35 -13.70
CA ARG A 223 -0.76 11.05 -14.74
C ARG A 223 -0.95 12.56 -14.71
N GLN A 224 -2.19 13.04 -14.56
CA GLN A 224 -2.48 14.48 -14.51
C GLN A 224 -1.81 15.13 -13.29
N LEU A 225 -1.81 14.44 -12.15
CA LEU A 225 -1.18 14.90 -10.91
C LEU A 225 0.35 14.82 -11.00
N ALA A 226 0.90 13.75 -11.58
CA ALA A 226 2.35 13.62 -11.83
C ALA A 226 2.89 14.75 -12.71
N GLN A 227 2.15 15.16 -13.74
CA GLN A 227 2.51 16.33 -14.57
C GLN A 227 2.59 17.65 -13.81
N ARG A 228 2.03 17.71 -12.59
CA ARG A 228 2.05 18.87 -11.68
C ARG A 228 3.00 18.69 -10.51
N GLY A 229 3.81 17.63 -10.51
CA GLY A 229 4.77 17.34 -9.45
C GLY A 229 4.21 16.52 -8.30
N TYR A 230 2.99 15.98 -8.39
CA TYR A 230 2.46 15.08 -7.37
C TYR A 230 2.83 13.62 -7.65
N GLU A 231 3.40 12.93 -6.67
CA GLU A 231 3.60 11.48 -6.70
C GLU A 231 2.45 10.77 -5.97
N TYR A 232 2.02 9.64 -6.52
CA TYR A 232 1.11 8.74 -5.82
C TYR A 232 1.80 8.13 -4.61
N VAL A 233 1.19 8.26 -3.43
CA VAL A 233 1.79 7.76 -2.17
C VAL A 233 1.21 6.40 -1.84
N ALA A 234 -0.07 6.35 -1.45
CA ALA A 234 -0.71 5.14 -1.01
C ALA A 234 -2.24 5.27 -0.98
N PRO A 235 -2.96 4.15 -1.02
CA PRO A 235 -4.37 4.11 -0.72
C PRO A 235 -4.58 3.95 0.80
N ILE A 236 -5.56 4.64 1.38
CA ILE A 236 -5.91 4.55 2.79
C ILE A 236 -7.42 4.36 2.88
N SER A 237 -7.85 3.34 3.63
CA SER A 237 -9.25 3.25 4.03
C SER A 237 -9.47 4.06 5.30
N ILE A 238 -10.34 5.05 5.18
CA ILE A 238 -10.80 5.85 6.32
C ILE A 238 -12.17 5.35 6.79
N LYS A 239 -13.00 4.79 5.88
CA LYS A 239 -14.39 4.42 6.22
C LYS A 239 -14.55 3.18 7.09
N GLY A 240 -13.48 2.48 7.45
CA GLY A 240 -13.53 1.31 8.33
C GLY A 240 -14.51 0.20 7.90
N CYS A 241 -15.00 0.20 6.66
CA CYS A 241 -15.95 -0.80 6.13
C CYS A 241 -15.67 -1.14 4.67
N THR A 242 -14.81 -0.37 4.00
CA THR A 242 -14.48 -0.51 2.58
C THR A 242 -12.97 -0.57 2.44
N ARG A 243 -12.44 -1.40 1.55
CA ARG A 243 -11.00 -1.38 1.28
C ARG A 243 -10.68 -0.09 0.50
N ASN A 244 -9.66 0.64 0.95
CA ASN A 244 -9.01 1.73 0.21
C ASN A 244 -9.95 2.76 -0.46
N ASP A 245 -10.67 3.55 0.33
CA ASP A 245 -11.61 4.55 -0.21
C ASP A 245 -10.96 5.90 -0.55
N THR A 246 -9.72 6.12 -0.14
CA THR A 246 -9.02 7.41 -0.31
C THR A 246 -7.60 7.19 -0.83
N PHE A 247 -7.20 7.93 -1.86
CA PHE A 247 -5.91 7.84 -2.54
C PHE A 247 -5.11 9.11 -2.30
N TYR A 248 -3.92 8.99 -1.71
CA TYR A 248 -3.10 10.13 -1.34
C TYR A 248 -2.00 10.39 -2.35
N PHE A 249 -1.73 11.67 -2.59
CA PHE A 249 -0.68 12.14 -3.45
C PHE A 249 0.14 13.19 -2.71
N LYS A 250 1.45 13.19 -2.94
CA LYS A 250 2.39 14.11 -2.30
C LYS A 250 3.06 14.99 -3.34
N MET A 251 3.12 16.29 -3.09
CA MET A 251 3.88 17.23 -3.91
C MET A 251 5.39 16.95 -3.76
N ILE A 252 6.06 16.69 -4.88
CA ILE A 252 7.50 16.55 -4.99
C ILE A 252 8.02 17.75 -5.76
N ARG A 253 8.75 18.63 -5.06
CA ARG A 253 9.29 19.89 -5.61
C ARG A 253 10.44 19.69 -6.63
N GLN A 254 10.62 18.48 -7.15
CA GLN A 254 11.63 18.18 -8.18
C GLN A 254 11.09 18.51 -9.58
N PRO A 255 11.96 18.77 -10.57
CA PRO A 255 11.51 18.93 -11.96
C PRO A 255 10.73 17.69 -12.36
N VAL A 256 9.50 17.89 -12.82
CA VAL A 256 8.65 16.84 -13.34
C VAL A 256 9.38 16.19 -14.51
N GLU A 257 9.81 14.94 -14.36
CA GLU A 257 10.28 14.16 -15.49
C GLU A 257 9.13 14.08 -16.49
N LYS A 258 9.35 14.71 -17.65
CA LYS A 258 8.39 14.65 -18.75
C LYS A 258 8.38 13.22 -19.28
N ASP A 259 7.21 12.78 -19.74
CA ASP A 259 7.02 11.51 -20.45
C ASP A 259 7.12 10.22 -19.62
N LYS A 260 6.90 10.29 -18.31
CA LYS A 260 6.69 9.08 -17.50
C LYS A 260 5.50 8.27 -18.00
N THR A 261 5.75 6.99 -18.29
CA THR A 261 4.70 6.04 -18.66
C THR A 261 4.19 5.35 -17.40
N TYR A 262 2.89 5.46 -17.15
CA TYR A 262 2.19 4.78 -16.05
C TYR A 262 1.21 3.75 -16.60
N PHE A 263 1.13 2.58 -15.97
CA PHE A 263 0.13 1.56 -16.29
C PHE A 263 -0.25 0.72 -15.06
N PHE A 264 -1.36 -0.01 -15.17
CA PHE A 264 -1.74 -0.98 -14.15
C PHE A 264 -1.59 -2.42 -14.61
N ILE A 265 -1.24 -3.28 -13.66
CA ILE A 265 -1.44 -4.73 -13.75
C ILE A 265 -2.29 -5.13 -12.55
N SER A 266 -3.34 -5.90 -12.78
CA SER A 266 -4.30 -6.22 -11.72
C SER A 266 -4.74 -7.68 -11.81
N PRO A 267 -4.49 -8.49 -10.76
CA PRO A 267 -5.06 -9.82 -10.61
C PRO A 267 -6.54 -9.71 -10.24
N GLU A 268 -7.40 -10.32 -11.04
CA GLU A 268 -8.83 -10.10 -10.99
C GLU A 268 -9.66 -11.36 -11.19
N GLU A 269 -10.86 -11.28 -10.63
CA GLU A 269 -11.80 -12.38 -10.59
C GLU A 269 -11.09 -13.60 -9.98
N LYS A 270 -11.19 -14.75 -10.66
CA LYS A 270 -10.55 -15.98 -10.19
C LYS A 270 -9.27 -16.29 -10.97
N ASN A 271 -9.15 -15.86 -12.22
CA ASN A 271 -8.15 -16.36 -13.16
C ASN A 271 -7.69 -15.37 -14.24
N ARG A 272 -7.87 -14.06 -14.03
CA ARG A 272 -7.50 -13.05 -15.02
C ARG A 272 -6.42 -12.13 -14.48
N LEU A 273 -5.39 -11.88 -15.27
CA LEU A 273 -4.46 -10.78 -15.06
C LEU A 273 -4.76 -9.74 -16.12
N ARG A 274 -5.20 -8.56 -15.69
CA ARG A 274 -5.60 -7.46 -16.57
C ARG A 274 -4.49 -6.42 -16.64
N LEU A 275 -4.21 -5.98 -17.86
CA LEU A 275 -3.15 -5.04 -18.19
C LEU A 275 -3.80 -3.77 -18.73
N TYR A 276 -3.79 -2.69 -17.95
CA TYR A 276 -4.46 -1.44 -18.29
C TYR A 276 -3.48 -0.44 -18.86
N GLU A 277 -3.69 -0.08 -20.12
CA GLU A 277 -2.89 0.90 -20.86
C GLU A 277 -1.38 0.59 -20.82
N THR A 278 -1.05 -0.70 -20.84
CA THR A 278 0.33 -1.17 -20.85
C THR A 278 0.94 -1.00 -22.25
N PRO A 279 2.25 -0.71 -22.34
CA PRO A 279 2.98 -0.86 -23.60
C PRO A 279 2.77 -2.27 -24.18
N PRO A 280 2.56 -2.44 -25.51
CA PRO A 280 2.21 -3.74 -26.09
C PRO A 280 3.19 -4.88 -25.78
N ILE A 281 4.48 -4.55 -25.62
CA ILE A 281 5.54 -5.51 -25.32
C ILE A 281 5.39 -6.17 -23.93
N ILE A 282 4.70 -5.53 -23.00
CA ILE A 282 4.54 -5.99 -21.62
C ILE A 282 3.77 -7.31 -21.54
N ALA A 283 2.74 -7.47 -22.38
CA ALA A 283 1.98 -8.72 -22.42
C ALA A 283 2.87 -9.91 -22.83
N GLU A 284 3.79 -9.70 -23.77
CA GLU A 284 4.75 -10.73 -24.19
C GLU A 284 5.81 -11.02 -23.12
N PHE A 285 6.27 -10.00 -22.39
CA PHE A 285 7.16 -10.21 -21.25
C PHE A 285 6.51 -11.05 -20.16
N ILE A 286 5.26 -10.75 -19.81
CA ILE A 286 4.52 -11.49 -18.79
C ILE A 286 4.33 -12.95 -19.22
N LYS A 287 3.92 -13.20 -20.47
CA LYS A 287 3.78 -14.57 -21.02
C LYS A 287 5.07 -15.38 -20.90
N LYS A 288 6.23 -14.76 -21.17
CA LYS A 288 7.54 -15.42 -21.07
C LYS A 288 8.01 -15.61 -19.63
N THR A 289 7.55 -14.76 -18.72
CA THR A 289 7.96 -14.77 -17.31
C THR A 289 7.16 -15.81 -16.51
N ILE A 290 5.87 -15.94 -16.80
CA ILE A 290 5.00 -16.92 -16.14
C ILE A 290 5.42 -18.33 -16.57
N SER A 291 5.90 -19.11 -15.61
CA SER A 291 6.35 -20.49 -15.85
C SER A 291 5.51 -21.53 -15.11
N ARG A 292 4.78 -21.13 -14.05
CA ARG A 292 4.08 -22.06 -13.16
C ARG A 292 2.57 -22.01 -13.35
N LEU A 293 2.01 -20.85 -13.65
CA LEU A 293 0.60 -20.73 -14.02
C LEU A 293 0.37 -21.17 -15.46
N VAL A 294 -0.68 -21.97 -15.67
CA VAL A 294 -1.03 -22.45 -17.00
C VAL A 294 -1.82 -21.37 -17.74
N LEU A 295 -1.23 -20.79 -18.77
CA LEU A 295 -1.88 -19.82 -19.64
C LEU A 295 -2.95 -20.51 -20.50
N LYS A 296 -4.18 -19.99 -20.48
CA LYS A 296 -5.28 -20.47 -21.34
C LYS A 296 -5.44 -19.64 -22.60
N GLU A 297 -5.48 -18.32 -22.44
CA GLU A 297 -5.78 -17.39 -23.54
C GLU A 297 -5.21 -16.00 -23.22
N VAL A 298 -4.85 -15.24 -24.25
CA VAL A 298 -4.67 -13.80 -24.14
C VAL A 298 -5.63 -13.12 -25.11
N LYS A 299 -6.54 -12.33 -24.57
CA LYS A 299 -7.55 -11.62 -25.35
C LYS A 299 -6.98 -10.35 -25.97
N ARG A 300 -7.60 -9.92 -27.06
CA ARG A 300 -7.27 -8.64 -27.69
C ARG A 300 -7.61 -7.47 -26.74
N PRO A 301 -6.87 -6.34 -26.83
CA PRO A 301 -7.18 -5.17 -26.05
C PRO A 301 -8.62 -4.69 -26.27
N TYR A 302 -9.35 -4.44 -25.19
CA TYR A 302 -10.67 -3.81 -25.17
C TYR A 302 -10.60 -2.59 -24.26
N LEU A 303 -10.92 -1.40 -24.79
CA LEU A 303 -10.82 -0.13 -24.06
C LEU A 303 -9.44 0.06 -23.38
N GLY A 304 -8.35 -0.28 -24.08
CA GLY A 304 -6.99 -0.19 -23.55
C GLY A 304 -6.62 -1.26 -22.51
N CYS A 305 -7.51 -2.23 -22.22
CA CYS A 305 -7.26 -3.34 -21.31
C CYS A 305 -6.99 -4.65 -22.05
N THR A 306 -5.83 -5.26 -21.84
CA THR A 306 -5.51 -6.61 -22.32
C THR A 306 -5.74 -7.62 -21.21
N GLU A 307 -6.45 -8.73 -21.49
CA GLU A 307 -6.68 -9.79 -20.50
C GLU A 307 -5.79 -11.01 -20.79
N ILE A 308 -5.03 -11.42 -19.78
CA ILE A 308 -4.35 -12.71 -19.73
C ILE A 308 -5.17 -13.66 -18.87
N ILE A 309 -5.64 -14.77 -19.44
CA ILE A 309 -6.52 -15.73 -18.78
C ILE A 309 -5.74 -17.01 -18.48
N PHE A 310 -5.79 -17.44 -17.23
CA PHE A 310 -5.18 -18.68 -16.77
C PHE A 310 -6.19 -19.82 -16.69
N ALA A 311 -5.70 -21.05 -16.78
CA ALA A 311 -6.45 -22.22 -16.35
C ALA A 311 -6.55 -22.25 -14.81
N GLY A 312 -7.63 -22.84 -14.29
CA GLY A 312 -7.89 -22.87 -12.85
C GLY A 312 -8.31 -21.52 -12.28
N GLN A 313 -8.00 -21.27 -11.00
CA GLN A 313 -8.40 -20.08 -10.25
C GLN A 313 -7.21 -19.52 -9.43
N PRO A 314 -6.09 -19.12 -10.06
CA PRO A 314 -4.86 -18.77 -9.35
C PRO A 314 -4.99 -17.58 -8.38
N PHE A 315 -5.98 -16.72 -8.56
CA PHE A 315 -6.22 -15.56 -7.69
C PHE A 315 -7.30 -15.83 -6.61
N MET A 316 -7.94 -17.01 -6.66
CA MET A 316 -8.89 -17.48 -5.67
C MET A 316 -8.57 -18.95 -5.33
N CYS A 317 -7.45 -19.16 -4.66
CA CYS A 317 -6.93 -20.50 -4.38
C CYS A 317 -6.30 -20.61 -3.01
N ASN A 318 -6.11 -21.86 -2.60
CA ASN A 318 -5.51 -22.22 -1.31
C ASN A 318 -4.14 -22.87 -1.55
N ASP A 319 -3.33 -22.88 -0.48
CA ASP A 319 -2.15 -23.72 -0.35
C ASP A 319 -1.13 -23.54 -1.48
N ARG A 320 -0.87 -24.62 -2.23
CA ARG A 320 0.19 -24.69 -3.23
C ARG A 320 -0.05 -23.73 -4.39
N THR A 321 -1.28 -23.59 -4.88
CA THR A 321 -1.54 -22.71 -6.03
C THR A 321 -1.29 -21.25 -5.66
N LEU A 322 -1.62 -20.83 -4.42
CA LEU A 322 -1.36 -19.47 -3.96
C LEU A 322 0.15 -19.18 -3.91
N LEU A 323 0.94 -20.14 -3.43
CA LEU A 323 2.40 -20.06 -3.46
C LEU A 323 2.94 -19.91 -4.90
N LEU A 324 2.42 -20.70 -5.85
CA LEU A 324 2.81 -20.58 -7.26
C LEU A 324 2.45 -19.20 -7.84
N THR A 325 1.24 -18.71 -7.54
CA THR A 325 0.80 -17.36 -7.91
C THR A 325 1.74 -16.30 -7.35
N GLN A 326 2.06 -16.35 -6.06
CA GLN A 326 2.95 -15.38 -5.42
C GLN A 326 4.35 -15.36 -6.05
N ILE A 327 4.91 -16.53 -6.37
CA ILE A 327 6.22 -16.62 -7.05
C ILE A 327 6.16 -16.04 -8.46
N ASP A 328 5.15 -16.40 -9.26
CA ASP A 328 5.00 -15.87 -10.62
C ASP A 328 4.76 -14.35 -10.62
N MET A 329 3.99 -13.82 -9.66
CA MET A 329 3.80 -12.38 -9.49
C MET A 329 5.12 -11.67 -9.13
N LEU A 330 5.91 -12.25 -8.23
CA LEU A 330 7.23 -11.72 -7.86
C LEU A 330 8.20 -11.74 -9.06
N GLU A 331 8.16 -12.78 -9.89
CA GLU A 331 8.94 -12.86 -11.12
C GLU A 331 8.49 -11.84 -12.18
N ILE A 332 7.19 -11.59 -12.32
CA ILE A 332 6.66 -10.53 -13.19
C ILE A 332 7.23 -9.17 -12.75
N ILE A 333 7.18 -8.85 -11.45
CA ILE A 333 7.70 -7.59 -10.92
C ILE A 333 9.21 -7.45 -11.21
N GLU A 334 9.99 -8.51 -10.97
CA GLU A 334 11.42 -8.53 -11.26
C GLU A 334 11.72 -8.36 -12.77
N SER A 335 10.95 -9.04 -13.63
CA SER A 335 11.07 -8.97 -15.09
C SER A 335 10.76 -7.57 -15.60
N LEU A 336 9.69 -6.94 -15.11
CA LEU A 336 9.34 -5.55 -15.44
C LEU A 336 10.43 -4.57 -15.01
N ARG A 337 11.01 -4.76 -13.82
CA ARG A 337 12.12 -3.95 -13.32
C ARG A 337 13.36 -4.04 -14.22
N LYS A 338 13.71 -5.25 -14.70
CA LYS A 338 14.79 -5.45 -15.68
C LYS A 338 14.52 -4.78 -17.02
N ASN A 339 13.25 -4.55 -17.36
CA ASN A 339 12.81 -3.92 -18.60
C ASN A 339 12.42 -2.44 -18.42
N GLY A 340 12.94 -1.78 -17.38
CA GLY A 340 12.78 -0.33 -17.19
C GLY A 340 11.43 0.09 -16.64
N PHE A 341 10.73 -0.78 -15.89
CA PHE A 341 9.48 -0.45 -15.22
C PHE A 341 9.52 -0.81 -13.75
N LYS A 342 9.27 0.14 -12.85
CA LYS A 342 9.26 -0.09 -11.41
C LYS A 342 7.85 -0.12 -10.86
N LEU A 343 7.64 -0.97 -9.86
CA LEU A 343 6.45 -0.94 -9.03
C LEU A 343 6.55 0.26 -8.08
N VAL A 344 5.66 1.24 -8.21
CA VAL A 344 5.66 2.46 -7.39
C VAL A 344 4.58 2.45 -6.32
N GLY A 345 3.51 1.68 -6.52
CA GLY A 345 2.39 1.67 -5.60
C GLY A 345 1.38 0.58 -5.94
N HIS A 346 0.32 0.53 -5.15
CA HIS A 346 -0.84 -0.30 -5.42
C HIS A 346 -2.10 0.45 -5.01
N LEU A 347 -3.24 0.02 -5.52
CA LEU A 347 -4.56 0.50 -5.11
C LEU A 347 -5.61 -0.61 -5.25
N GLN A 348 -6.80 -0.33 -4.74
CA GLN A 348 -8.02 -1.08 -5.05
C GLN A 348 -9.04 -0.05 -5.52
N THR A 349 -9.53 -0.21 -6.75
CA THR A 349 -10.41 0.79 -7.38
C THR A 349 -11.87 0.49 -7.14
N THR A 350 -12.20 -0.74 -6.76
CA THR A 350 -13.55 -1.19 -6.49
C THR A 350 -13.63 -1.72 -5.08
N LEU A 351 -14.86 -1.80 -4.58
CA LEU A 351 -15.16 -2.46 -3.32
C LEU A 351 -15.30 -3.99 -3.46
N ASN A 352 -14.95 -4.54 -4.63
CA ASN A 352 -15.14 -5.95 -4.94
C ASN A 352 -14.08 -6.80 -4.25
N VAL A 353 -14.51 -7.73 -3.41
CA VAL A 353 -13.63 -8.67 -2.68
C VAL A 353 -12.83 -9.60 -3.60
N ASN A 354 -13.26 -9.74 -4.86
CA ASN A 354 -12.54 -10.50 -5.89
C ASN A 354 -11.48 -9.68 -6.62
N GLU A 355 -11.45 -8.35 -6.44
CA GLU A 355 -10.34 -7.52 -6.90
C GLU A 355 -9.18 -7.66 -5.91
N LYS A 356 -8.01 -8.05 -6.41
CA LYS A 356 -6.76 -8.08 -5.63
C LYS A 356 -6.06 -6.73 -5.76
N ALA A 357 -4.76 -6.66 -5.54
CA ALA A 357 -4.02 -5.41 -5.67
C ALA A 357 -3.94 -4.98 -7.15
N VAL A 358 -4.41 -3.77 -7.45
CA VAL A 358 -4.09 -3.06 -8.69
C VAL A 358 -2.69 -2.48 -8.53
N MET A 359 -1.70 -3.09 -9.17
CA MET A 359 -0.30 -2.67 -9.08
C MET A 359 -0.03 -1.53 -10.07
N LEU A 360 0.53 -0.43 -9.56
CA LEU A 360 0.93 0.74 -10.35
C LEU A 360 2.40 0.65 -10.74
N PHE A 361 2.65 0.63 -12.04
CA PHE A 361 3.99 0.65 -12.60
C PHE A 361 4.29 1.99 -13.27
N GLU A 362 5.56 2.37 -13.20
CA GLU A 362 6.11 3.57 -13.81
C GLU A 362 7.38 3.22 -14.60
N SER A 363 7.57 3.83 -15.76
CA SER A 363 8.85 3.78 -16.49
C SER A 363 9.98 4.34 -15.63
N THR A 364 11.14 3.70 -15.63
CA THR A 364 12.30 4.10 -14.83
C THR A 364 13.61 3.82 -15.53
N ASN A 365 14.61 4.67 -15.24
CA ASN A 365 16.01 4.45 -15.60
C ASN A 365 16.84 3.88 -14.42
N GLU A 366 16.19 3.60 -13.29
CA GLU A 366 16.87 3.02 -12.14
C GLU A 366 17.38 1.62 -12.46
N LYS A 367 18.57 1.29 -11.97
CA LYS A 367 19.12 -0.06 -12.14
C LYS A 367 18.21 -1.09 -11.47
N PRO A 368 18.03 -2.28 -12.08
CA PRO A 368 17.31 -3.37 -11.44
C PRO A 368 18.08 -3.81 -10.19
N VAL A 369 17.34 -4.02 -9.11
CA VAL A 369 17.86 -4.50 -7.83
C VAL A 369 17.22 -5.85 -7.49
N PRO A 370 17.91 -6.74 -6.76
CA PRO A 370 17.30 -7.95 -6.23
C PRO A 370 16.07 -7.64 -5.40
N ILE A 371 15.05 -8.49 -5.52
CA ILE A 371 13.82 -8.42 -4.73
C ILE A 371 13.50 -9.78 -4.12
N PHE A 372 12.89 -9.78 -2.94
CA PHE A 372 12.30 -10.96 -2.33
C PHE A 372 10.96 -10.60 -1.70
N ALA A 373 10.23 -11.59 -1.21
CA ALA A 373 8.99 -11.32 -0.49
C ALA A 373 8.81 -12.13 0.79
N ILE A 374 8.05 -11.57 1.73
CA ILE A 374 7.46 -12.27 2.86
C ILE A 374 5.96 -12.38 2.59
N SER A 375 5.38 -13.57 2.65
CA SER A 375 3.94 -13.79 2.50
C SER A 375 3.34 -14.53 3.69
N PHE A 376 2.02 -14.47 3.79
CA PHE A 376 1.27 -15.12 4.87
C PHE A 376 0.43 -16.26 4.33
N GLN A 377 0.43 -17.39 5.04
CA GLN A 377 -0.44 -18.52 4.74
C GLN A 377 -1.26 -18.88 5.99
N GLY A 378 -2.58 -18.70 5.90
CA GLY A 378 -3.46 -18.91 7.05
C GLY A 378 -3.16 -17.93 8.19
N ALA A 379 -3.46 -18.35 9.42
CA ALA A 379 -3.37 -17.47 10.59
C ALA A 379 -1.99 -17.49 11.29
N ASP A 380 -1.12 -18.44 10.93
CA ASP A 380 0.06 -18.80 11.72
C ASP A 380 1.31 -19.13 10.90
N VAL A 381 1.28 -19.04 9.57
CA VAL A 381 2.46 -19.33 8.74
C VAL A 381 2.97 -18.07 8.05
N LEU A 382 4.27 -17.79 8.25
CA LEU A 382 5.03 -16.78 7.53
C LEU A 382 5.96 -17.46 6.53
N GLN A 383 5.85 -17.12 5.25
CA GLN A 383 6.68 -17.65 4.18
C GLN A 383 7.67 -16.59 3.71
N VAL A 384 8.90 -17.00 3.42
CA VAL A 384 9.95 -16.15 2.85
C VAL A 384 10.29 -16.68 1.46
N LEU A 385 10.00 -15.90 0.43
CA LEU A 385 10.06 -16.26 -0.98
C LEU A 385 11.22 -15.55 -1.68
N LYS A 386 12.05 -16.30 -2.41
CA LYS A 386 13.21 -15.84 -3.20
C LYS A 386 14.26 -15.03 -2.42
N ALA A 387 14.27 -15.13 -1.09
CA ALA A 387 15.27 -14.46 -0.28
C ALA A 387 16.59 -15.26 -0.25
N PRO A 388 17.76 -14.59 -0.18
CA PRO A 388 19.01 -15.27 0.12
C PRO A 388 18.96 -15.98 1.47
N ILE A 389 19.66 -17.11 1.60
CA ILE A 389 19.64 -17.92 2.85
C ILE A 389 19.98 -17.11 4.09
N ARG A 390 20.92 -16.15 3.97
CA ARG A 390 21.32 -15.27 5.06
C ARG A 390 20.18 -14.35 5.54
N VAL A 391 19.32 -13.91 4.62
CA VAL A 391 18.11 -13.13 4.93
C VAL A 391 17.08 -14.00 5.64
N VAL A 392 16.90 -15.26 5.20
CA VAL A 392 16.03 -16.23 5.87
C VAL A 392 16.49 -16.47 7.32
N THR A 393 17.80 -16.64 7.54
CA THR A 393 18.36 -16.80 8.89
C THR A 393 18.10 -15.57 9.77
N LEU A 394 18.27 -14.36 9.24
CA LEU A 394 18.00 -13.12 9.96
C LEU A 394 16.52 -13.00 10.35
N ILE A 395 15.60 -13.33 9.44
CA ILE A 395 14.16 -13.33 9.73
C ILE A 395 13.83 -14.35 10.82
N ARG A 396 14.39 -15.56 10.77
CA ARG A 396 14.21 -16.58 11.81
C ARG A 396 14.67 -16.08 13.18
N GLU A 397 15.83 -15.44 13.26
CA GLU A 397 16.34 -14.86 14.51
C GLU A 397 15.45 -13.71 15.02
N ALA A 398 14.98 -12.84 14.12
CA ALA A 398 14.06 -11.77 14.46
C ALA A 398 12.74 -12.32 15.05
N ILE A 399 12.18 -13.38 14.45
CA ILE A 399 11.00 -14.07 14.96
C ILE A 399 11.28 -14.64 16.36
N CYS A 400 12.37 -15.38 16.55
CA CYS A 400 12.70 -15.98 17.85
C CYS A 400 12.92 -14.94 18.96
N ASN A 401 13.38 -13.74 18.63
CA ASN A 401 13.63 -12.68 19.59
C ASN A 401 12.35 -11.99 20.09
N VAL A 402 11.34 -11.83 19.23
CA VAL A 402 10.13 -11.03 19.53
C VAL A 402 8.89 -11.90 19.73
N TRP A 403 8.78 -13.02 19.02
CA TRP A 403 7.61 -13.91 19.10
C TRP A 403 7.74 -14.89 20.28
N GLN A 404 7.19 -14.50 21.43
CA GLN A 404 7.29 -15.25 22.70
C GLN A 404 6.78 -16.69 22.63
N LYS A 405 5.84 -17.00 21.72
CA LYS A 405 5.30 -18.36 21.58
C LYS A 405 6.19 -19.28 20.74
N ALA A 406 7.28 -18.75 20.16
CA ALA A 406 8.25 -19.45 19.33
C ALA A 406 7.71 -20.01 18.01
N ILE A 407 8.64 -20.46 17.16
CA ILE A 407 8.37 -21.19 15.92
C ILE A 407 7.97 -22.62 16.28
N GLN A 408 6.84 -23.07 15.73
CA GLN A 408 6.35 -24.45 15.86
C GLN A 408 7.07 -25.38 14.87
N GLU A 409 7.22 -24.95 13.63
CA GLU A 409 7.78 -25.76 12.55
C GLU A 409 8.45 -24.85 11.51
N GLU A 410 9.55 -25.32 10.94
CA GLU A 410 10.23 -24.70 9.80
C GLU A 410 10.27 -25.73 8.65
N SER A 411 9.83 -25.32 7.46
CA SER A 411 9.77 -26.20 6.29
C SER A 411 10.32 -25.51 5.04
N ILE A 412 10.99 -26.29 4.19
CA ILE A 412 11.47 -25.82 2.89
C ILE A 412 10.29 -25.87 1.91
N ILE A 413 10.05 -24.75 1.22
CA ILE A 413 9.01 -24.62 0.21
C ILE A 413 9.63 -24.27 -1.15
N LEU A 414 8.81 -24.22 -2.20
CA LEU A 414 9.29 -23.84 -3.53
C LEU A 414 9.86 -22.41 -3.47
N ASN A 415 11.14 -22.27 -3.82
CA ASN A 415 11.87 -21.00 -3.80
C ASN A 415 11.82 -20.27 -2.45
N GLY A 416 11.77 -20.99 -1.32
CA GLY A 416 11.66 -20.31 -0.02
C GLY A 416 11.65 -21.21 1.21
N THR A 417 11.34 -20.59 2.34
CA THR A 417 11.18 -21.24 3.65
C THR A 417 9.87 -20.78 4.29
N ALA A 418 9.14 -21.68 4.94
CA ALA A 418 7.94 -21.37 5.71
C ALA A 418 8.18 -21.61 7.20
N PHE A 419 7.82 -20.62 8.02
CA PHE A 419 7.82 -20.66 9.48
C PHE A 419 6.39 -20.73 9.99
N LYS A 420 6.01 -21.87 10.55
CA LYS A 420 4.75 -22.01 11.29
C LYS A 420 4.97 -21.56 12.72
N LEU A 421 4.15 -20.64 13.20
CA LEU A 421 4.27 -20.02 14.51
C LEU A 421 3.26 -20.65 15.47
N LYS A 422 3.61 -20.78 16.76
CA LYS A 422 2.59 -21.12 17.76
C LYS A 422 1.70 -19.91 18.01
N GLY A 423 0.38 -20.10 17.97
CA GLY A 423 -0.60 -19.02 18.12
C GLY A 423 -1.23 -18.63 16.78
N ARG A 424 -1.83 -17.45 16.71
CA ARG A 424 -2.51 -16.97 15.48
C ARG A 424 -2.20 -15.50 15.15
N PRO A 425 -0.92 -15.14 14.92
CA PRO A 425 -0.51 -13.75 14.71
C PRO A 425 -1.16 -13.07 13.50
N PHE A 426 -1.59 -13.84 12.50
CA PHE A 426 -2.15 -13.32 11.24
C PHE A 426 -3.64 -13.66 11.08
N ALA A 427 -4.33 -14.02 12.17
CA ALA A 427 -5.75 -14.34 12.09
C ALA A 427 -6.57 -13.15 11.57
N ALA A 428 -7.30 -13.38 10.47
CA ALA A 428 -8.05 -12.34 9.78
C ALA A 428 -9.27 -11.80 10.55
N ARG A 429 -9.64 -12.32 11.72
CA ARG A 429 -10.80 -11.84 12.50
C ARG A 429 -10.50 -11.64 13.98
N ASP A 430 -9.26 -11.82 14.38
CA ASP A 430 -8.92 -11.84 15.80
C ASP A 430 -8.34 -10.49 16.22
N THR A 431 -8.87 -9.91 17.30
CA THR A 431 -8.28 -8.72 17.96
C THR A 431 -7.39 -9.11 19.12
N SER A 432 -7.04 -10.39 19.23
CA SER A 432 -6.19 -10.91 20.27
C SER A 432 -4.83 -10.23 20.31
N ILE A 433 -4.24 -10.39 21.49
CA ILE A 433 -2.86 -10.02 21.78
C ILE A 433 -1.90 -10.65 20.76
N ASP A 434 -2.21 -11.85 20.24
CA ASP A 434 -1.39 -12.50 19.20
C ASP A 434 -1.30 -11.67 17.92
N CYS A 435 -2.42 -11.09 17.46
CA CYS A 435 -2.41 -10.25 16.26
C CYS A 435 -1.61 -8.97 16.45
N GLN A 436 -1.71 -8.36 17.64
CA GLN A 436 -0.92 -7.17 17.97
C GLN A 436 0.58 -7.52 18.03
N HIS A 437 0.94 -8.60 18.71
CA HIS A 437 2.32 -9.10 18.76
C HIS A 437 2.83 -9.52 17.37
N GLY A 438 1.96 -10.04 16.51
CA GLY A 438 2.27 -10.38 15.13
C GLY A 438 2.68 -9.15 14.33
N LEU A 439 1.91 -8.06 14.44
CA LEU A 439 2.28 -6.79 13.82
C LEU A 439 3.62 -6.26 14.36
N HIS A 440 3.85 -6.34 15.67
CA HIS A 440 5.15 -5.94 16.25
C HIS A 440 6.31 -6.75 15.67
N MET A 441 6.16 -8.07 15.60
CA MET A 441 7.14 -8.94 14.97
C MET A 441 7.42 -8.54 13.52
N LEU A 442 6.40 -8.17 12.73
CA LEU A 442 6.59 -7.73 11.34
C LEU A 442 7.38 -6.41 11.24
N ILE A 443 7.05 -5.42 12.07
CA ILE A 443 7.81 -4.16 12.08
C ILE A 443 9.27 -4.41 12.49
N PHE A 444 9.51 -5.24 13.50
CA PHE A 444 10.86 -5.61 13.91
C PHE A 444 11.64 -6.34 12.82
N ILE A 445 10.99 -7.23 12.06
CA ILE A 445 11.59 -7.87 10.88
C ILE A 445 11.97 -6.82 9.83
N ILE A 446 11.09 -5.86 9.52
CA ILE A 446 11.37 -4.78 8.56
C ILE A 446 12.61 -3.97 9.00
N GLU A 447 12.69 -3.59 10.28
CA GLU A 447 13.85 -2.85 10.82
C GLU A 447 15.14 -3.64 10.69
N LYS A 448 15.13 -4.92 11.09
CA LYS A 448 16.31 -5.80 10.97
C LYS A 448 16.76 -5.97 9.53
N LEU A 449 15.82 -6.04 8.59
CA LEU A 449 16.12 -6.10 7.16
C LEU A 449 16.73 -4.79 6.65
N SER A 450 16.21 -3.64 7.10
CA SER A 450 16.76 -2.33 6.74
C SER A 450 18.21 -2.16 7.22
N GLU A 451 18.52 -2.61 8.45
CA GLU A 451 19.89 -2.60 9.01
C GLU A 451 20.92 -3.33 8.12
N VAL A 452 20.47 -4.32 7.33
CA VAL A 452 21.33 -5.13 6.45
C VAL A 452 21.14 -4.82 4.95
N GLY A 453 20.52 -3.68 4.65
CA GLY A 453 20.41 -3.14 3.30
C GLY A 453 19.22 -3.66 2.49
N TRP A 454 18.19 -4.20 3.13
CA TRP A 454 16.92 -4.57 2.48
C TRP A 454 15.81 -3.61 2.85
N LYS A 455 15.29 -2.89 1.86
CA LYS A 455 14.25 -1.89 2.05
C LYS A 455 12.87 -2.50 1.86
N PHE A 456 11.96 -2.30 2.80
CA PHE A 456 10.55 -2.63 2.60
C PHE A 456 9.94 -1.68 1.57
N LYS A 457 9.37 -2.25 0.50
CA LYS A 457 8.86 -1.48 -0.63
C LYS A 457 7.36 -1.30 -0.57
N ILE A 458 6.62 -2.40 -0.48
CA ILE A 458 5.16 -2.41 -0.64
C ILE A 458 4.57 -3.73 -0.13
N ALA A 459 3.29 -3.71 0.27
CA ALA A 459 2.50 -4.92 0.49
C ALA A 459 1.43 -5.06 -0.60
N LEU A 460 1.29 -6.25 -1.17
CA LEU A 460 0.32 -6.54 -2.22
C LEU A 460 -0.57 -7.71 -1.81
N ASP A 461 -1.88 -7.56 -1.98
CA ASP A 461 -2.79 -8.69 -2.05
C ASP A 461 -2.75 -9.28 -3.46
N VAL A 462 -2.32 -10.53 -3.63
CA VAL A 462 -2.21 -11.17 -4.96
C VAL A 462 -3.09 -12.40 -5.12
N GLY A 463 -3.92 -12.72 -4.13
CA GLY A 463 -4.79 -13.88 -4.18
C GLY A 463 -5.68 -13.96 -2.96
N SER A 464 -6.59 -14.92 -2.91
CA SER A 464 -7.38 -15.12 -1.70
C SER A 464 -7.85 -16.55 -1.51
N ARG A 465 -8.04 -16.93 -0.26
CA ARG A 465 -8.57 -18.23 0.14
C ARG A 465 -9.99 -18.10 0.71
N ALA A 466 -10.90 -18.96 0.27
CA ALA A 466 -12.19 -19.12 0.92
C ALA A 466 -12.00 -19.82 2.28
N THR A 467 -12.48 -19.22 3.37
CA THR A 467 -12.50 -19.88 4.68
C THR A 467 -13.72 -20.79 4.80
N SER A 468 -13.51 -22.05 5.20
CA SER A 468 -14.57 -23.06 5.39
C SER A 468 -15.55 -22.74 6.53
N ASP A 469 -15.20 -21.83 7.43
CA ASP A 469 -15.79 -21.76 8.78
C ASP A 469 -16.94 -20.74 8.93
N SER A 470 -17.53 -20.24 7.84
CA SER A 470 -18.73 -19.40 7.94
C SER A 470 -19.65 -19.51 6.73
N GLU A 471 -20.96 -19.60 6.99
CA GLU A 471 -22.06 -19.60 6.01
C GLU A 471 -22.07 -18.36 5.10
N ILE A 472 -21.35 -17.31 5.49
CA ILE A 472 -20.93 -16.20 4.65
C ILE A 472 -19.47 -16.46 4.30
N GLY A 473 -19.15 -16.91 3.09
CA GLY A 473 -17.77 -17.22 2.68
C GLY A 473 -16.92 -15.96 2.66
N PHE A 474 -16.03 -15.78 3.65
CA PHE A 474 -15.05 -14.70 3.63
C PHE A 474 -13.74 -15.16 3.01
N LEU A 475 -13.01 -14.18 2.46
CA LEU A 475 -11.74 -14.38 1.78
C LEU A 475 -10.60 -13.93 2.70
N GLU A 476 -9.68 -14.85 3.02
CA GLU A 476 -8.37 -14.50 3.58
C GLU A 476 -7.48 -14.00 2.43
N ASP A 477 -6.90 -12.82 2.58
CA ASP A 477 -6.06 -12.19 1.55
C ASP A 477 -4.68 -12.84 1.49
N GLY A 478 -4.18 -13.06 0.28
CA GLY A 478 -2.89 -13.65 -0.03
C GLY A 478 -1.80 -12.58 -0.06
N ILE A 479 -1.61 -11.90 1.06
CA ILE A 479 -0.73 -10.74 1.17
C ILE A 479 0.74 -11.12 1.05
N MET A 480 1.46 -10.30 0.30
CA MET A 480 2.88 -10.41 0.02
C MET A 480 3.58 -9.06 0.26
N MET A 481 4.49 -9.02 1.23
CA MET A 481 5.39 -7.90 1.51
C MET A 481 6.63 -8.00 0.65
N ILE A 482 6.87 -7.03 -0.22
CA ILE A 482 8.01 -7.01 -1.13
C ILE A 482 9.14 -6.17 -0.55
N PHE A 483 10.35 -6.71 -0.63
CA PHE A 483 11.59 -6.06 -0.21
C PHE A 483 12.53 -5.91 -1.41
N GLU A 484 13.21 -4.78 -1.47
CA GLU A 484 14.17 -4.45 -2.52
C GLU A 484 15.55 -4.21 -1.90
N ALA A 485 16.61 -4.68 -2.55
CA ALA A 485 17.97 -4.43 -2.12
C ALA A 485 18.33 -2.93 -2.27
N ASN A 486 18.85 -2.33 -1.21
CA ASN A 486 19.29 -0.94 -1.20
C ASN A 486 20.76 -0.83 -1.66
N LEU A 487 20.97 -0.58 -2.96
CA LEU A 487 22.30 -0.42 -3.57
C LEU A 487 22.91 0.98 -3.37
N SER A 488 22.21 1.90 -2.70
CA SER A 488 22.64 3.31 -2.58
C SER A 488 23.68 3.58 -1.50
N SER A 489 24.17 2.55 -0.78
CA SER A 489 25.32 2.68 0.12
C SER A 489 26.61 2.84 -0.69
N GLY A 490 26.87 4.08 -1.14
CA GLY A 490 27.99 4.51 -1.99
C GLY A 490 29.41 4.36 -1.42
N ASN A 491 29.66 3.37 -0.57
CA ASN A 491 31.00 2.91 -0.27
C ASN A 491 31.25 1.68 -1.11
N GLY A 492 32.33 1.67 -1.92
CA GLY A 492 32.65 0.66 -2.94
C GLY A 492 32.83 -0.80 -2.48
N GLU A 493 32.32 -1.17 -1.30
CA GLU A 493 32.24 -2.53 -0.75
C GLU A 493 30.91 -2.80 -0.01
N GLY A 494 29.89 -1.94 -0.15
CA GLY A 494 28.57 -2.09 0.47
C GLY A 494 27.77 -3.26 -0.10
N LYS A 495 28.20 -4.49 0.19
CA LYS A 495 27.45 -5.70 -0.17
C LYS A 495 26.15 -5.72 0.63
N VAL A 496 25.03 -5.59 -0.08
CA VAL A 496 23.72 -5.92 0.49
C VAL A 496 23.79 -7.35 1.03
N TYR A 497 23.34 -7.55 2.26
CA TYR A 497 23.56 -8.83 2.95
C TYR A 497 22.87 -9.97 2.19
N GLY A 498 23.69 -10.90 1.68
CA GLY A 498 23.22 -12.04 0.89
C GLY A 498 23.11 -11.80 -0.62
N VAL A 499 23.47 -10.61 -1.13
CA VAL A 499 23.63 -10.34 -2.56
C VAL A 499 25.11 -10.51 -2.91
N GLY A 500 25.42 -11.53 -3.72
CA GLY A 500 26.77 -11.95 -4.10
C GLY A 500 27.33 -11.19 -5.29
#